data_AF-A0A078JEN0-F1
#
_entry.id   AF-A0A078JEN0-F1
#
_cell.length_a   1.000
_cell.length_b   1.000
_cell.length_c   1.000
_cell.angle_alpha   90.00
_cell.angle_beta   90.00
_cell.angle_gamma   90.00
#
_symmetry.space_group_name_H-M   'P 1'
#
loop_
_entity.id
_entity.type
_entity.pdbx_description
1 polymer ?
#
loop_
_entity_poly.entity_id
_entity_poly.type
_entity_poly.pdbx_seq_one_letter_code
_entity_poly.pdbx_strand_id
1 'polypeptide(L)'
;MYQGFLVECTIPKDDGTLASFVGFRVQHGNARGPMKGGIRYHPEVEPDEVNALAQLMTWKTAVAKIPYGGAKGGIGCDPSELNISELERLTRVFTQKIHDVIGIHTDVPAPDMGTGPQRMAWILDEYSKFHGHSPAIVTGKPIVAGSLGRDAATGRGLLFETEALLNEHGKSIAGQRLAIQFCNMTSYMFLIGTCHNFNFKSI
;
A
#
# COMPACT_ATOMS: atom_id res chain seq x y z
N MET A 1 4.64 -21.23 7.92
CA MET A 1 4.23 -20.67 9.23
C MET A 1 4.11 -19.18 9.03
N TYR A 2 2.94 -18.58 9.29
CA TYR A 2 2.78 -17.12 9.20
C TYR A 2 3.34 -16.48 10.47
N GLN A 3 3.88 -15.27 10.37
CA GLN A 3 4.40 -14.53 11.52
C GLN A 3 3.71 -13.17 11.60
N GLY A 4 3.14 -12.85 12.76
CA GLY A 4 2.53 -11.57 13.05
C GLY A 4 3.37 -10.79 14.06
N PHE A 5 3.64 -9.53 13.76
CA PHE A 5 4.33 -8.60 14.65
C PHE A 5 3.36 -7.50 15.07
N LEU A 6 3.17 -7.36 16.38
CA LEU A 6 2.41 -6.28 17.01
C LEU A 6 3.41 -5.38 17.74
N VAL A 7 3.38 -4.09 17.43
CA VAL A 7 4.32 -3.11 17.97
C VAL A 7 3.57 -1.89 18.51
N GLU A 8 4.03 -1.38 19.65
CA GLU A 8 3.54 -0.09 20.17
C GLU A 8 4.37 1.05 19.56
N CYS A 9 3.66 2.05 19.04
CA CYS A 9 4.22 3.26 18.47
C CYS A 9 3.75 4.49 19.27
N THR A 10 4.56 4.91 20.24
CA THR A 10 4.30 6.13 21.01
C THR A 10 5.04 7.32 20.40
N ILE A 11 4.34 8.43 20.18
CA ILE A 11 4.94 9.69 19.71
C ILE A 11 4.50 10.87 20.58
N PRO A 12 5.35 11.90 20.71
CA PRO A 12 4.88 13.22 21.13
C PRO A 12 4.03 13.85 20.02
N LYS A 13 2.86 14.36 20.38
CA LYS A 13 2.04 15.25 19.56
C LYS A 13 2.61 16.68 19.57
N ASP A 14 2.16 17.51 18.64
CA ASP A 14 2.67 18.89 18.54
C ASP A 14 2.24 19.78 19.71
N ASP A 15 1.19 19.41 20.45
CA ASP A 15 0.77 20.06 21.69
C ASP A 15 1.58 19.60 22.93
N GLY A 16 2.56 18.71 22.73
CA GLY A 16 3.40 18.15 23.80
C GLY A 16 2.80 16.95 24.53
N THR A 17 1.55 16.56 24.25
CA THR A 17 0.96 15.33 24.79
C THR A 17 1.57 14.09 24.15
N LEU A 18 1.47 12.93 24.81
CA LEU A 18 1.88 11.65 24.23
C LEU A 18 0.67 10.92 23.65
N ALA A 19 0.83 10.36 22.47
CA ALA A 19 -0.14 9.47 21.85
C ALA A 19 0.50 8.11 21.54
N SER A 20 -0.16 7.03 21.94
CA SER A 20 0.22 5.65 21.62
C SER A 20 -0.68 5.07 20.54
N PHE A 21 -0.08 4.40 19.57
CA PHE A 21 -0.74 3.69 18.49
C PHE A 21 -0.27 2.25 18.43
N VAL A 22 -1.12 1.35 17.92
CA VAL A 22 -0.74 -0.04 17.69
C VAL A 22 -0.46 -0.25 16.20
N GLY A 23 0.74 -0.73 15.90
CA GLY A 23 1.20 -1.10 14.57
C GLY A 23 1.23 -2.61 14.38
N PHE A 24 0.97 -3.05 13.16
CA PHE A 24 0.97 -4.45 12.75
C PHE A 24 1.84 -4.67 11.53
N ARG A 25 2.57 -5.79 11.50
CA ARG A 25 3.13 -6.37 10.29
C ARG A 25 2.88 -7.87 10.28
N VAL A 26 2.10 -8.36 9.33
CA VAL A 26 1.84 -9.78 9.12
C VAL A 26 2.60 -10.25 7.88
N GLN A 27 3.40 -11.28 8.07
CA GLN A 27 4.19 -12.00 7.07
C GLN A 27 3.56 -13.36 6.84
N HIS A 28 2.72 -13.46 5.82
CA HIS A 28 1.87 -14.64 5.62
C HIS A 28 2.61 -15.81 4.95
N GLY A 29 3.35 -15.54 3.88
CA GLY A 29 4.09 -16.59 3.19
C GLY A 29 5.11 -16.06 2.20
N ASN A 30 6.28 -16.71 2.15
CA ASN A 30 7.45 -16.33 1.34
C ASN A 30 7.85 -17.40 0.30
N ALA A 31 6.98 -18.37 0.04
CA ALA A 31 7.31 -19.54 -0.79
C ALA A 31 7.74 -19.20 -2.23
N ARG A 32 7.32 -18.04 -2.76
CA ARG A 32 7.64 -17.60 -4.13
C ARG A 32 8.70 -16.48 -4.19
N GLY A 33 9.24 -16.06 -3.04
CA GLY A 33 10.19 -14.96 -2.93
C GLY A 33 9.92 -14.06 -1.72
N PRO A 34 10.56 -12.87 -1.66
CA PRO A 34 10.37 -11.91 -0.59
C PRO A 34 8.88 -11.58 -0.40
N MET A 35 8.48 -11.25 0.81
CA MET A 35 7.09 -10.89 1.06
C MET A 35 6.80 -9.48 0.55
N LYS A 36 5.55 -9.25 0.12
CA LYS A 36 5.12 -7.97 -0.42
C LYS A 36 3.75 -7.60 0.11
N GLY A 37 3.63 -6.36 0.55
CA GLY A 37 2.33 -5.72 0.70
C GLY A 37 2.35 -4.43 1.49
N GLY A 38 1.23 -3.72 1.36
CA GLY A 38 1.11 -2.32 1.78
C GLY A 38 1.05 -2.11 3.30
N ILE A 39 1.21 -0.86 3.71
CA ILE A 39 0.99 -0.37 5.08
C ILE A 39 -0.25 0.54 5.06
N ARG A 40 -1.27 0.21 5.84
CA ARG A 40 -2.54 0.96 5.92
C ARG A 40 -2.57 1.84 7.17
N TYR A 41 -2.94 3.11 7.04
CA TYR A 41 -3.30 3.98 8.16
C TYR A 41 -4.81 4.18 8.12
N HIS A 42 -5.51 3.57 9.06
CA HIS A 42 -6.97 3.66 9.16
C HIS A 42 -7.40 3.35 10.60
N PRO A 43 -8.44 3.99 11.15
CA PRO A 43 -8.90 3.73 12.52
C PRO A 43 -9.36 2.27 12.74
N GLU A 44 -9.83 1.60 11.69
CA GLU A 44 -10.32 0.21 11.76
C GLU A 44 -9.23 -0.85 11.54
N VAL A 45 -7.94 -0.47 11.50
CA VAL A 45 -6.86 -1.46 11.37
C VAL A 45 -6.82 -2.35 12.61
N GLU A 46 -7.08 -3.64 12.40
CA GLU A 46 -7.06 -4.67 13.43
C GLU A 46 -6.30 -5.93 12.97
N PRO A 47 -5.87 -6.83 13.89
CA PRO A 47 -5.05 -7.99 13.55
C PRO A 47 -5.67 -8.91 12.49
N ASP A 48 -6.98 -9.15 12.59
CA ASP A 48 -7.70 -10.08 11.70
C ASP A 48 -7.80 -9.53 10.28
N GLU A 49 -8.08 -8.24 10.15
CA GLU A 49 -8.09 -7.54 8.86
C GLU A 49 -6.69 -7.61 8.20
N VAL A 50 -5.63 -7.26 8.94
CA VAL A 50 -4.26 -7.26 8.42
C VAL A 50 -3.85 -8.67 7.99
N ASN A 51 -4.23 -9.70 8.76
CA ASN A 51 -3.96 -11.09 8.41
C ASN A 51 -4.70 -11.53 7.14
N ALA A 52 -5.99 -11.23 7.02
CA ALA A 52 -6.79 -11.52 5.83
C ALA A 52 -6.20 -10.84 4.57
N LEU A 53 -5.78 -9.57 4.70
CA LEU A 53 -5.16 -8.83 3.60
C LEU A 53 -3.77 -9.37 3.24
N ALA A 54 -2.98 -9.88 4.21
CA ALA A 54 -1.68 -10.51 3.95
C ALA A 54 -1.82 -11.85 3.19
N GLN A 55 -2.86 -12.62 3.51
CA GLN A 55 -3.25 -13.82 2.77
C GLN A 55 -3.58 -13.49 1.32
N LEU A 56 -4.45 -12.48 1.09
CA LEU A 56 -4.80 -12.03 -0.26
C LEU A 56 -3.58 -11.55 -1.05
N MET A 57 -2.59 -10.93 -0.39
CA MET A 57 -1.34 -10.55 -1.07
C MET A 57 -0.56 -11.77 -1.56
N THR A 58 -0.56 -12.87 -0.81
CA THR A 58 0.13 -14.12 -1.23
C THR A 58 -0.49 -14.69 -2.50
N TRP A 59 -1.82 -14.72 -2.57
CA TRP A 59 -2.52 -15.20 -3.77
C TRP A 59 -2.41 -14.23 -4.93
N LYS A 60 -2.51 -12.92 -4.66
CA LYS A 60 -2.41 -11.88 -5.69
C LYS A 60 -1.06 -11.90 -6.40
N THR A 61 0.04 -12.03 -5.66
CA THR A 61 1.39 -12.10 -6.26
C THR A 61 1.60 -13.41 -7.03
N ALA A 62 0.96 -14.51 -6.60
CA ALA A 62 0.90 -15.77 -7.34
C ALA A 62 0.17 -15.63 -8.68
N VAL A 63 -1.04 -15.07 -8.67
CA VAL A 63 -1.85 -14.80 -9.87
C VAL A 63 -1.12 -13.86 -10.84
N ALA A 64 -0.53 -12.77 -10.32
CA ALA A 64 0.25 -11.83 -11.12
C ALA A 64 1.58 -12.41 -11.65
N LYS A 65 1.94 -13.65 -11.27
CA LYS A 65 3.15 -14.36 -11.69
C LYS A 65 4.46 -13.59 -11.43
N ILE A 66 4.49 -12.78 -10.37
CA ILE A 66 5.69 -12.06 -9.91
C ILE A 66 6.35 -12.80 -8.72
N PRO A 67 7.68 -12.75 -8.54
CA PRO A 67 8.40 -13.55 -7.54
C PRO A 67 8.33 -12.94 -6.13
N TYR A 68 7.11 -12.77 -5.63
CA TYR A 68 6.84 -12.30 -4.28
C TYR A 68 5.90 -13.26 -3.56
N GLY A 69 6.09 -13.33 -2.24
CA GLY A 69 5.12 -13.84 -1.29
C GLY A 69 4.05 -12.79 -0.94
N GLY A 70 3.49 -12.88 0.27
CA GLY A 70 2.49 -11.94 0.77
C GLY A 70 2.73 -11.49 2.20
N ALA A 71 2.59 -10.19 2.41
CA ALA A 71 2.57 -9.55 3.72
C ALA A 71 1.56 -8.40 3.72
N LYS A 72 1.24 -7.88 4.90
CA LYS A 72 0.48 -6.65 5.07
C LYS A 72 0.85 -6.01 6.39
N GLY A 73 0.77 -4.69 6.48
CA GLY A 73 0.84 -4.02 7.77
C GLY A 73 -0.11 -2.86 7.85
N GLY A 74 -0.13 -2.22 9.01
CA GLY A 74 -0.90 -1.01 9.23
C GLY A 74 -0.72 -0.46 10.63
N ILE A 75 -1.27 0.72 10.86
CA ILE A 75 -1.37 1.36 12.16
C ILE A 75 -2.82 1.78 12.35
N GLY A 76 -3.39 1.44 13.49
CA GLY A 76 -4.71 1.90 13.91
C GLY A 76 -4.66 3.39 14.24
N CYS A 77 -4.86 4.25 13.24
CA CYS A 77 -4.90 5.71 13.40
C CYS A 77 -5.77 6.36 12.32
N ASP A 78 -6.38 7.49 12.66
CA ASP A 78 -6.97 8.38 11.66
C ASP A 78 -5.91 9.39 11.19
N PRO A 79 -5.41 9.29 9.95
CA PRO A 79 -4.40 10.22 9.44
C PRO A 79 -4.93 11.65 9.23
N SER A 80 -6.25 11.88 9.27
CA SER A 80 -6.83 13.23 9.18
C SER A 80 -6.78 14.00 10.49
N GLU A 81 -6.67 13.30 11.62
CA GLU A 81 -6.53 13.87 12.96
C GLU A 81 -5.07 14.14 13.35
N LEU A 82 -4.13 13.72 12.50
CA LEU A 82 -2.70 13.89 12.70
C LEU A 82 -2.14 14.89 11.68
N ASN A 83 -1.32 15.81 12.16
CA ASN A 83 -0.64 16.71 11.24
C ASN A 83 0.54 16.00 10.54
N ILE A 84 1.15 16.69 9.57
CA ILE A 84 2.21 16.08 8.76
C ILE A 84 3.46 15.71 9.58
N SER A 85 3.78 16.49 10.62
CA SER A 85 4.93 16.28 11.48
C SER A 85 4.70 15.07 12.40
N GLU A 86 3.48 14.93 12.93
CA GLU A 86 3.03 13.78 13.71
C GLU A 86 3.01 12.50 12.87
N LEU A 87 2.53 12.58 11.63
CA LEU A 87 2.53 11.45 10.70
C LEU A 87 3.94 11.01 10.33
N GLU A 88 4.87 11.94 10.17
CA GLU A 88 6.29 11.62 9.98
C GLU A 88 6.87 10.91 11.20
N ARG A 89 6.67 11.45 12.40
CA ARG A 89 7.12 10.82 13.65
C ARG A 89 6.55 9.41 13.82
N LEU A 90 5.25 9.24 13.58
CA LEU A 90 4.58 7.94 13.65
C LEU A 90 5.19 6.95 12.66
N THR A 91 5.40 7.38 11.42
CA THR A 91 5.99 6.54 10.36
C THR A 91 7.41 6.11 10.73
N ARG A 92 8.21 7.02 11.28
CA ARG A 92 9.59 6.75 11.70
C ARG A 92 9.63 5.80 12.89
N VAL A 93 8.85 6.06 13.94
CA VAL A 93 8.75 5.16 15.11
C VAL A 93 8.29 3.77 14.67
N PHE A 94 7.27 3.67 13.82
CA PHE A 94 6.84 2.37 13.31
C PHE A 94 7.95 1.66 12.54
N THR A 95 8.68 2.36 11.67
CA THR A 95 9.83 1.80 10.94
C THR A 95 10.91 1.30 11.90
N GLN A 96 11.22 2.07 12.95
CA GLN A 96 12.17 1.66 13.99
C GLN A 96 11.76 0.37 14.68
N LYS A 97 10.45 0.13 14.84
CA LYS A 97 9.94 -1.10 15.48
C LYS A 97 9.94 -2.32 14.56
N ILE A 98 9.98 -2.14 13.24
CA ILE A 98 9.87 -3.25 12.27
C ILE A 98 11.10 -3.42 11.37
N HIS A 99 12.15 -2.60 11.51
CA HIS A 99 13.28 -2.63 10.57
C HIS A 99 14.01 -3.98 10.54
N ASP A 100 13.95 -4.78 11.61
CA ASP A 100 14.60 -6.09 11.68
C ASP A 100 13.80 -7.20 10.98
N VAL A 101 12.53 -6.96 10.71
CA VAL A 101 11.63 -7.96 10.09
C VAL A 101 11.39 -7.66 8.61
N ILE A 102 11.64 -6.43 8.16
CA ILE A 102 11.60 -6.06 6.74
C ILE A 102 12.99 -6.10 6.10
N GLY A 103 13.05 -6.20 4.78
CA GLY A 103 14.32 -6.29 4.07
C GLY A 103 14.13 -6.43 2.57
N ILE A 104 15.13 -6.01 1.79
CA ILE A 104 15.08 -6.04 0.30
C ILE A 104 14.76 -7.45 -0.23
N HIS A 105 15.28 -8.49 0.43
CA HIS A 105 15.07 -9.89 0.07
C HIS A 105 14.19 -10.65 1.07
N THR A 106 13.56 -9.95 2.01
CA THR A 106 12.77 -10.56 3.10
C THR A 106 11.31 -10.15 3.00
N ASP A 107 11.04 -8.85 3.14
CA ASP A 107 9.70 -8.27 3.12
C ASP A 107 9.78 -6.80 2.73
N VAL A 108 9.07 -6.43 1.65
CA VAL A 108 9.16 -5.12 1.00
C VAL A 108 7.80 -4.41 1.12
N PRO A 109 7.64 -3.40 1.99
CA PRO A 109 6.40 -2.65 2.13
C PRO A 109 6.01 -1.80 0.90
N ALA A 110 4.79 -1.27 0.91
CA ALA A 110 4.24 -0.37 -0.12
C ALA A 110 3.17 0.56 0.48
N PRO A 111 2.65 1.54 -0.28
CA PRO A 111 1.46 2.27 0.09
C PRO A 111 0.21 1.38 0.12
N ASP A 112 -0.75 1.77 0.96
CA ASP A 112 -2.12 1.31 1.00
C ASP A 112 -3.03 2.49 1.41
N MET A 113 -4.27 2.24 1.84
CA MET A 113 -5.17 3.30 2.32
C MET A 113 -4.53 4.10 3.46
N GLY A 114 -4.65 5.44 3.40
CA GLY A 114 -4.05 6.35 4.39
C GLY A 114 -2.53 6.53 4.28
N THR A 115 -1.85 5.82 3.37
CA THR A 115 -0.42 6.02 3.09
C THR A 115 -0.15 6.29 1.62
N GLY A 116 1.03 6.82 1.31
CA GLY A 116 1.37 7.27 -0.03
C GLY A 116 2.86 7.47 -0.21
N PRO A 117 3.29 8.08 -1.34
CA PRO A 117 4.70 8.25 -1.66
C PRO A 117 5.53 8.92 -0.57
N GLN A 118 4.98 9.94 0.09
CA GLN A 118 5.65 10.62 1.20
C GLN A 118 5.98 9.68 2.36
N ARG A 119 5.05 8.79 2.74
CA ARG A 119 5.27 7.85 3.85
C ARG A 119 6.33 6.83 3.47
N MET A 120 6.34 6.38 2.21
CA MET A 120 7.40 5.50 1.72
C MET A 120 8.78 6.18 1.71
N ALA A 121 8.84 7.49 1.44
CA ALA A 121 10.09 8.24 1.54
C ALA A 121 10.62 8.27 2.99
N TRP A 122 9.75 8.50 3.97
CA TRP A 122 10.13 8.46 5.40
C TRP A 122 10.56 7.06 5.84
N ILE A 123 9.89 6.00 5.41
CA ILE A 123 10.30 4.61 5.71
C ILE A 123 11.67 4.32 5.10
N LEU A 124 11.91 4.72 3.84
CA LEU A 124 13.21 4.55 3.20
C LEU A 124 14.31 5.27 3.99
N ASP A 125 14.09 6.53 4.33
CA ASP A 125 15.05 7.36 5.05
C ASP A 125 15.35 6.77 6.43
N GLU A 126 14.31 6.41 7.19
CA GLU A 126 14.48 5.85 8.54
C GLU A 126 15.15 4.47 8.51
N TYR A 127 14.73 3.58 7.62
CA TYR A 127 15.36 2.26 7.46
C TYR A 127 16.83 2.38 7.07
N SER A 128 17.17 3.37 6.23
CA SER A 128 18.55 3.58 5.76
C SER A 128 19.51 3.95 6.89
N LYS A 129 19.02 4.48 8.02
CA LYS A 129 19.84 4.77 9.21
C LYS A 129 20.36 3.50 9.89
N PHE A 130 19.61 2.40 9.79
CA PHE A 130 19.95 1.12 10.42
C PHE A 130 20.75 0.21 9.49
N HIS A 131 20.44 0.23 8.19
CA HIS A 131 20.95 -0.77 7.23
C HIS A 131 21.71 -0.17 6.05
N GLY A 132 21.98 1.14 6.06
CA GLY A 132 22.55 1.86 4.93
C GLY A 132 21.54 2.10 3.80
N HIS A 133 21.93 2.90 2.80
CA HIS A 133 21.02 3.34 1.74
C HIS A 133 20.44 2.16 0.93
N SER A 134 19.14 1.90 1.13
CA SER A 134 18.47 0.69 0.65
C SER A 134 17.20 1.03 -0.16
N PRO A 135 17.30 1.63 -1.36
CA PRO A 135 16.14 2.16 -2.08
C PRO A 135 15.08 1.10 -2.42
N ALA A 136 15.46 -0.18 -2.53
CA ALA A 136 14.55 -1.28 -2.83
C ALA A 136 13.69 -1.75 -1.63
N ILE A 137 13.93 -1.25 -0.40
CA ILE A 137 13.20 -1.68 0.81
C ILE A 137 11.70 -1.39 0.74
N VAL A 138 11.29 -0.34 0.02
CA VAL A 138 9.88 0.04 -0.16
C VAL A 138 9.58 0.38 -1.62
N THR A 139 8.40 0.02 -2.09
CA THR A 139 7.89 0.46 -3.41
C THR A 139 6.90 1.60 -3.27
N GLY A 140 6.53 2.27 -4.36
CA GLY A 140 5.59 3.39 -4.31
C GLY A 140 6.19 4.68 -3.74
N LYS A 141 7.51 4.85 -3.83
CA LYS A 141 8.24 6.08 -3.49
C LYS A 141 7.92 7.22 -4.47
N PRO A 142 8.21 8.49 -4.10
CA PRO A 142 8.07 9.63 -5.02
C PRO A 142 8.88 9.42 -6.29
N ILE A 143 8.49 10.07 -7.39
CA ILE A 143 9.00 9.73 -8.73
C ILE A 143 10.53 9.81 -8.85
N VAL A 144 11.16 10.73 -8.11
CA VAL A 144 12.63 10.89 -8.07
C VAL A 144 13.39 9.62 -7.65
N ALA A 145 12.74 8.72 -6.90
CA ALA A 145 13.29 7.43 -6.50
C ALA A 145 12.34 6.26 -6.85
N GLY A 146 11.25 6.55 -7.55
CA GLY A 146 10.13 5.66 -7.83
C GLY A 146 10.12 5.17 -9.27
N SER A 147 9.02 4.51 -9.64
CA SER A 147 8.80 4.04 -11.01
C SER A 147 7.76 4.92 -11.71
N LEU A 148 8.05 5.34 -12.95
CA LEU A 148 7.09 6.04 -13.80
C LEU A 148 5.82 5.20 -13.98
N GLY A 149 4.67 5.86 -13.88
CA GLY A 149 3.37 5.21 -14.01
C GLY A 149 2.90 4.46 -12.76
N ARG A 150 3.69 4.33 -11.69
CA ARG A 150 3.29 3.60 -10.47
C ARG A 150 1.94 4.06 -9.90
N ASP A 151 1.68 5.37 -9.90
CA ASP A 151 0.49 5.98 -9.30
C ASP A 151 -0.81 5.59 -10.02
N ALA A 152 -0.76 5.39 -11.34
CA ALA A 152 -1.90 5.00 -12.16
C ALA A 152 -1.91 3.51 -12.52
N ALA A 153 -0.97 2.71 -12.00
CA ALA A 153 -0.82 1.30 -12.35
C ALA A 153 -2.04 0.46 -11.98
N THR A 154 -2.63 0.68 -10.80
CA THR A 154 -3.82 -0.07 -10.35
C THR A 154 -5.04 0.24 -11.20
N GLY A 155 -5.32 1.52 -11.47
CA GLY A 155 -6.41 1.94 -12.36
C GLY A 155 -6.23 1.43 -13.80
N ARG A 156 -5.00 1.43 -14.32
CA ARG A 156 -4.68 0.82 -15.62
C ARG A 156 -4.93 -0.67 -15.66
N GLY A 157 -4.53 -1.40 -14.63
CA GLY A 157 -4.78 -2.84 -14.53
C GLY A 157 -6.28 -3.16 -14.58
N LEU A 158 -7.08 -2.45 -13.80
CA LEU A 158 -8.55 -2.60 -13.80
C LEU A 158 -9.14 -2.39 -15.20
N LEU A 159 -8.68 -1.36 -15.92
CA LEU A 159 -9.13 -1.10 -17.29
C LEU A 159 -8.79 -2.25 -18.23
N PHE A 160 -7.54 -2.73 -18.21
CA PHE A 160 -7.11 -3.85 -19.05
C PHE A 160 -7.85 -5.15 -18.75
N GLU A 161 -8.07 -5.47 -17.47
CA GLU A 161 -8.83 -6.65 -17.06
C GLU A 161 -10.30 -6.55 -17.49
N THR A 162 -10.91 -5.38 -17.34
CA THR A 162 -12.30 -5.13 -17.76
C THR A 162 -12.45 -5.26 -19.28
N GLU A 163 -11.53 -4.68 -20.04
CA GLU A 163 -11.52 -4.78 -21.50
C GLU A 163 -11.33 -6.24 -21.96
N ALA A 164 -10.39 -6.97 -21.37
CA ALA A 164 -10.18 -8.39 -21.66
C ALA A 164 -11.45 -9.22 -21.39
N LEU A 165 -12.11 -9.01 -20.25
CA LEU A 165 -13.35 -9.71 -19.89
C LEU A 165 -14.51 -9.40 -20.85
N LEU A 166 -14.67 -8.13 -21.25
CA LEU A 166 -15.72 -7.75 -22.20
C LEU A 166 -15.46 -8.35 -23.58
N ASN A 167 -14.20 -8.37 -24.03
CA ASN A 167 -13.81 -8.97 -25.30
C ASN A 167 -14.15 -10.46 -25.36
N GLU A 168 -13.96 -11.22 -24.27
CA GLU A 168 -14.39 -12.63 -24.18
C GLU A 168 -15.90 -12.81 -24.38
N HIS A 169 -16.69 -11.77 -24.10
CA HIS A 169 -18.14 -11.75 -24.29
C HIS A 169 -18.58 -11.00 -25.56
N GLY A 170 -17.64 -10.69 -26.47
CA GLY A 170 -17.92 -9.96 -27.71
C GLY A 170 -18.42 -8.51 -27.48
N LYS A 171 -18.09 -7.92 -26.33
CA LYS A 171 -18.46 -6.56 -25.95
C LYS A 171 -17.25 -5.66 -25.96
N SER A 172 -17.48 -4.37 -26.20
CA SER A 172 -16.48 -3.32 -25.99
C SER A 172 -16.77 -2.59 -24.67
N ILE A 173 -15.71 -2.00 -24.13
CA ILE A 173 -15.80 -1.09 -23.00
C ILE A 173 -16.56 0.20 -23.37
N ALA A 174 -16.45 0.66 -24.62
CA ALA A 174 -17.13 1.86 -25.10
C ALA A 174 -18.66 1.71 -24.99
N GLY A 175 -19.31 2.73 -24.43
CA GLY A 175 -20.77 2.76 -24.24
C GLY A 175 -21.30 1.99 -23.02
N GLN A 176 -20.44 1.32 -22.24
CA GLN A 176 -20.86 0.72 -20.96
C GLN A 176 -21.07 1.80 -19.88
N ARG A 177 -21.86 1.50 -18.86
CA ARG A 177 -22.04 2.36 -17.67
C ARG A 177 -21.26 1.77 -16.51
N LEU A 178 -20.47 2.59 -15.82
CA LEU A 178 -19.70 2.16 -14.66
C LEU A 178 -20.16 2.94 -13.42
N ALA A 179 -20.34 2.20 -12.33
CA ALA A 179 -20.46 2.75 -10.99
C ALA A 179 -19.13 2.49 -10.26
N ILE A 180 -18.52 3.53 -9.69
CA ILE A 180 -17.27 3.43 -8.94
C ILE A 180 -17.53 3.91 -7.53
N GLN A 181 -17.35 3.01 -6.55
CA GLN A 181 -17.42 3.35 -5.14
C GLN A 181 -16.01 3.39 -4.56
N PHE A 182 -15.64 4.50 -3.92
CA PHE A 182 -14.35 4.72 -3.28
C PHE A 182 -13.14 4.33 -4.15
N CYS A 183 -12.61 5.30 -4.90
CA CYS A 183 -11.40 5.11 -5.70
C CYS A 183 -10.34 6.12 -5.26
N ASN A 184 -9.08 5.69 -5.18
CA ASN A 184 -8.00 6.64 -4.95
C ASN A 184 -7.98 7.65 -6.12
N MET A 185 -7.72 8.92 -5.82
CA MET A 185 -7.90 10.02 -6.78
C MET A 185 -7.14 9.79 -8.09
N THR A 186 -5.94 9.19 -8.04
CA THR A 186 -5.12 8.89 -9.21
C THR A 186 -5.67 7.76 -10.08
N SER A 187 -6.19 6.68 -9.50
CA SER A 187 -6.86 5.64 -10.29
C SER A 187 -8.22 6.13 -10.80
N TYR A 188 -8.92 6.97 -10.04
CA TYR A 188 -10.17 7.59 -10.47
C TYR A 188 -9.97 8.52 -11.66
N MET A 189 -9.00 9.45 -11.59
CA MET A 189 -8.65 10.34 -12.70
C MET A 189 -8.17 9.58 -13.93
N PHE A 190 -7.42 8.50 -13.76
CA PHE A 190 -7.01 7.66 -14.89
C PHE A 190 -8.21 6.94 -15.52
N LEU A 191 -9.06 6.33 -14.70
CA LEU A 191 -10.25 5.64 -15.17
C LEU A 191 -11.17 6.63 -15.91
N ILE A 192 -11.47 7.79 -15.33
CA ILE A 192 -12.31 8.81 -15.95
C ILE A 192 -11.66 9.45 -17.18
N GLY A 193 -10.37 9.81 -17.13
CA GLY A 193 -9.68 10.41 -18.27
C GLY A 193 -9.64 9.46 -19.47
N THR A 194 -9.46 8.16 -19.23
CA THR A 194 -9.54 7.13 -20.28
C THR A 194 -10.99 6.94 -20.72
N CYS A 195 -11.93 6.89 -19.78
CA CYS A 195 -13.36 6.77 -20.03
C CYS A 195 -13.96 7.96 -20.82
N HIS A 196 -13.47 9.18 -20.68
CA HIS A 196 -13.92 10.29 -21.53
C HIS A 196 -13.52 10.11 -22.99
N ASN A 197 -12.34 9.53 -23.27
CA ASN A 197 -11.94 9.16 -24.63
C ASN A 197 -12.79 8.03 -25.23
N PHE A 198 -13.50 7.27 -24.38
CA PHE A 198 -14.34 6.14 -24.76
C PHE A 198 -15.86 6.39 -24.55
N ASN A 199 -16.26 7.65 -24.35
CA ASN A 199 -17.66 8.08 -24.28
C ASN A 199 -18.49 7.46 -23.12
N PHE A 200 -17.86 7.29 -21.96
CA PHE A 200 -18.51 6.75 -20.76
C PHE A 200 -19.29 7.82 -19.96
N LYS A 201 -20.32 7.38 -19.24
CA LYS A 201 -20.97 8.14 -18.16
C LYS A 201 -20.64 7.48 -16.82
N SER A 202 -19.92 8.20 -15.95
CA SER A 202 -19.90 7.91 -14.52
C SER A 202 -21.27 8.24 -13.95
N ILE A 203 -21.89 7.31 -13.22
CA ILE A 203 -23.15 7.53 -12.49
C ILE A 203 -22.91 7.79 -11.01
#